data_AF-F8N672-F1
#
_entry.id   AF-F8N672-F1
#
_cell.length_a   1.000
_cell.length_b   1.000
_cell.length_c   1.000
_cell.angle_alpha   90.00
_cell.angle_beta   90.00
_cell.angle_gamma   90.00
#
_symmetry.space_group_name_H-M   'P 1'
#
loop_
_entity.id
_entity.type
_entity.pdbx_description
1 polymer ?
#
loop_
_entity_poly.entity_id
_entity_poly.type
_entity_poly.pdbx_seq_one_letter_code
_entity_poly.pdbx_strand_id
1 'polypeptide(L)'
;MPDARKDQIAAMRDVVSQKDFNADKHRLPYLEWFDAPVKALRNGSCMILISGGGYYNPAYVLSDGANGENAAGGNDDRDVINPEFSFDLKTAPTLFLHGDADGYAAMGAVKCWEKMRAIGMQGELHTLALRKHCFQYEAAAGTGSYTYLDRIWDFLTEKKINH
;
A
#
# COMPACT_ATOMS: atom_id res chain seq x y z
N MET A 1 -20.40 12.59 8.02
CA MET A 1 -19.36 11.61 8.38
C MET A 1 -18.31 12.34 9.20
N PRO A 2 -17.88 11.81 10.35
CA PRO A 2 -17.03 12.53 11.29
C PRO A 2 -15.59 12.81 10.78
N ASP A 3 -15.11 12.11 9.74
CA ASP A 3 -13.68 12.14 9.34
C ASP A 3 -13.41 12.61 7.89
N ALA A 4 -14.36 13.32 7.26
CA ALA A 4 -14.16 13.83 5.89
C ALA A 4 -13.11 14.96 5.89
N ARG A 5 -11.98 14.77 5.18
CA ARG A 5 -10.97 15.83 5.00
C ARG A 5 -11.17 16.61 3.71
N LYS A 6 -10.88 17.92 3.75
CA LYS A 6 -11.09 18.84 2.59
C LYS A 6 -10.12 18.60 1.44
N ASP A 7 -8.96 18.02 1.75
CA ASP A 7 -7.86 17.67 0.82
C ASP A 7 -8.04 16.30 0.16
N GLN A 8 -9.00 15.47 0.60
CA GLN A 8 -9.23 14.13 0.06
C GLN A 8 -10.39 14.10 -0.93
N ILE A 9 -10.16 13.45 -2.08
CA ILE A 9 -11.18 13.18 -3.10
C ILE A 9 -11.13 11.72 -3.56
N ALA A 10 -12.31 11.13 -3.65
CA ALA A 10 -12.65 9.78 -4.04
C ALA A 10 -12.79 9.60 -5.56
N ALA A 11 -11.74 9.90 -6.32
CA ALA A 11 -11.85 9.90 -7.77
C ALA A 11 -10.54 9.49 -8.46
N MET A 12 -10.65 8.64 -9.49
CA MET A 12 -9.55 8.31 -10.40
C MET A 12 -9.08 9.55 -11.17
N ARG A 13 -7.85 9.50 -11.69
CA ARG A 13 -7.25 10.61 -12.45
C ARG A 13 -8.08 11.01 -13.68
N ASP A 14 -8.70 10.05 -14.36
CA ASP A 14 -9.57 10.29 -15.50
C ASP A 14 -10.87 11.02 -15.08
N VAL A 15 -11.48 10.65 -13.96
CA VAL A 15 -12.64 11.34 -13.36
C VAL A 15 -12.27 12.77 -12.92
N VAL A 16 -11.11 12.95 -12.28
CA VAL A 16 -10.61 14.29 -11.88
C VAL A 16 -10.31 15.17 -13.09
N SER A 17 -9.93 14.57 -14.23
CA SER A 17 -9.63 15.31 -15.46
C SER A 17 -10.86 15.78 -16.24
N GLN A 18 -12.07 15.41 -15.80
CA GLN A 18 -13.32 15.84 -16.44
C GLN A 18 -13.57 17.34 -16.21
N LYS A 19 -14.07 18.02 -17.25
CA LYS A 19 -14.26 19.48 -17.25
C LYS A 19 -15.26 19.95 -16.18
N ASP A 20 -16.20 19.10 -15.81
CA ASP A 20 -17.27 19.31 -14.85
C ASP A 20 -17.04 18.60 -13.51
N PHE A 21 -15.79 18.18 -13.25
CA PHE A 21 -15.42 17.54 -11.99
C PHE A 21 -15.80 18.41 -10.80
N ASN A 22 -16.58 17.84 -9.88
CA ASN A 22 -17.00 18.49 -8.64
C ASN A 22 -16.44 17.72 -7.45
N ALA A 23 -15.30 18.20 -6.92
CA ALA A 23 -14.63 17.60 -5.77
C ALA A 23 -15.59 17.28 -4.60
N ASP A 24 -16.55 18.15 -4.32
CA ASP A 24 -17.49 18.03 -3.19
C ASP A 24 -18.37 16.78 -3.30
N LYS A 25 -18.69 16.34 -4.52
CA LYS A 25 -19.43 15.07 -4.75
C LYS A 25 -18.58 13.82 -4.51
N HIS A 26 -17.26 13.99 -4.44
CA HIS A 26 -16.28 12.94 -4.24
C HIS A 26 -15.56 13.10 -2.88
N ARG A 27 -16.05 13.92 -1.95
CA ARG A 27 -15.45 14.09 -0.59
C ARG A 27 -15.90 13.01 0.40
N LEU A 28 -15.79 11.75 0.02
CA LEU A 28 -16.04 10.60 0.88
C LEU A 28 -14.72 9.84 1.12
N PRO A 29 -14.52 9.19 2.28
CA PRO A 29 -13.47 8.18 2.40
C PRO A 29 -13.73 7.12 1.36
N TYR A 30 -12.86 7.06 0.36
CA TYR A 30 -12.98 6.14 -0.75
C TYR A 30 -11.85 5.15 -0.67
N LEU A 31 -12.15 4.09 0.08
CA LEU A 31 -11.64 2.79 -0.25
C LEU A 31 -12.51 2.29 -1.41
N GLU A 32 -12.02 2.37 -2.65
CA GLU A 32 -12.54 1.48 -3.69
C GLU A 32 -12.11 0.08 -3.29
N TRP A 33 -13.00 -0.58 -2.56
CA TRP A 33 -12.96 -2.02 -2.51
C TRP A 33 -13.33 -2.48 -3.91
N PHE A 34 -12.32 -2.81 -4.72
CA PHE A 34 -12.56 -3.65 -5.88
C PHE A 34 -13.36 -4.84 -5.39
N ASP A 35 -14.45 -5.17 -6.09
CA ASP A 35 -15.15 -6.41 -5.82
C ASP A 35 -14.08 -7.50 -5.78
N ALA A 36 -14.03 -8.21 -4.65
CA ALA A 36 -13.06 -9.27 -4.50
C ALA A 36 -13.19 -10.17 -5.74
N PRO A 37 -12.08 -10.45 -6.47
CA PRO A 37 -12.12 -11.06 -7.80
C PRO A 37 -13.12 -12.20 -7.84
N VAL A 38 -13.83 -12.45 -8.95
CA VAL A 38 -14.78 -13.58 -9.01
C VAL A 38 -14.12 -14.83 -8.43
N LYS A 39 -14.84 -15.62 -7.62
CA LYS A 39 -14.24 -16.66 -6.76
C LYS A 39 -13.26 -17.60 -7.50
N ALA A 40 -13.51 -17.85 -8.79
CA ALA A 40 -12.66 -18.63 -9.68
C ALA A 40 -11.27 -18.01 -9.96
N LEU A 41 -11.14 -16.69 -9.87
CA LEU A 41 -9.91 -15.91 -10.05
C LEU A 41 -9.23 -15.56 -8.72
N ARG A 42 -9.86 -15.82 -7.57
CA ARG A 42 -9.23 -15.61 -6.26
C ARG A 42 -8.18 -16.70 -6.07
N ASN A 43 -6.92 -16.29 -6.06
CA ASN A 43 -5.80 -17.17 -5.80
C ASN A 43 -5.37 -17.17 -4.33
N GLY A 44 -5.99 -16.34 -3.49
CA GLY A 44 -5.74 -16.31 -2.05
C GLY A 44 -4.49 -15.56 -1.62
N SER A 45 -3.80 -14.84 -2.52
CA SER A 45 -2.74 -13.88 -2.17
C SER A 45 -3.22 -12.44 -2.23
N CYS A 46 -2.55 -11.58 -1.46
CA CYS A 46 -2.65 -10.15 -1.56
C CYS A 46 -1.25 -9.59 -1.81
N MET A 47 -1.14 -8.59 -2.69
CA MET A 47 0.08 -7.81 -2.83
C MET A 47 -0.25 -6.40 -2.35
N ILE A 48 0.47 -5.94 -1.33
CA ILE A 48 0.33 -4.57 -0.84
C ILE A 48 1.57 -3.79 -1.27
N LEU A 49 1.38 -3.00 -2.33
CA LEU A 49 2.35 -2.00 -2.77
C LEU A 49 2.09 -0.71 -2.01
N ILE A 50 2.76 -0.53 -0.87
CA ILE A 50 2.69 0.74 -0.08
C ILE A 50 3.52 1.85 -0.76
N SER A 51 4.01 1.62 -1.98
CA SER A 51 4.70 2.63 -2.77
C SER A 51 4.08 2.86 -4.15
N GLY A 52 2.89 2.34 -4.47
CA GLY A 52 2.37 2.50 -5.83
C GLY A 52 1.01 1.87 -6.08
N GLY A 53 -0.01 2.71 -6.18
CA GLY A 53 -1.34 2.30 -6.61
C GLY A 53 -2.29 3.48 -6.76
N GLY A 54 -2.10 4.31 -7.78
CA GLY A 54 -3.15 4.94 -8.60
C GLY A 54 -4.33 5.69 -7.96
N TYR A 55 -4.36 5.92 -6.65
CA TYR A 55 -5.39 6.69 -5.98
C TYR A 55 -4.75 7.65 -4.98
N TYR A 56 -5.18 8.90 -5.04
CA TYR A 56 -4.82 10.03 -4.17
C TYR A 56 -5.18 9.83 -2.69
N ASN A 57 -5.24 8.60 -2.19
CA ASN A 57 -5.11 8.37 -0.76
C ASN A 57 -3.61 8.47 -0.44
N PRO A 58 -3.19 9.38 0.46
CA PRO A 58 -1.83 9.31 0.99
C PRO A 58 -1.60 7.88 1.48
N ALA A 59 -0.39 7.34 1.41
CA ALA A 59 -0.10 6.06 2.05
C ALA A 59 -0.11 6.25 3.58
N TYR A 60 -1.32 6.44 4.14
CA TYR A 60 -1.61 6.87 5.50
C TYR A 60 -1.51 5.74 6.52
N VAL A 61 -0.60 4.79 6.27
CA VAL A 61 -0.47 3.56 7.04
C VAL A 61 -0.18 3.84 8.51
N LEU A 62 0.58 4.90 8.79
CA LEU A 62 0.94 5.31 10.14
C LEU A 62 0.29 6.64 10.51
N SER A 63 0.02 6.82 11.79
CA SER A 63 -0.63 8.02 12.34
C SER A 63 0.13 9.33 12.06
N ASP A 64 1.46 9.29 11.94
CA ASP A 64 2.30 10.46 11.63
C ASP A 64 2.37 10.80 10.12
N GLY A 65 1.85 9.91 9.26
CA GLY A 65 1.62 10.11 7.83
C GLY A 65 0.14 10.12 7.47
N ALA A 66 -0.75 10.32 8.46
CA ALA A 66 -2.20 10.20 8.24
C ALA A 66 -2.72 11.12 7.13
N ASN A 67 -2.08 12.29 6.96
CA ASN A 67 -2.48 13.33 6.02
C ASN A 67 -1.43 13.63 4.93
N GLY A 68 -0.48 12.73 4.67
CA GLY A 68 0.61 12.97 3.72
C GLY A 68 1.84 12.12 3.99
N GLU A 69 3.02 12.59 3.57
CA GLU A 69 4.30 11.98 3.93
C GLU A 69 4.48 11.94 5.46
N ASN A 70 5.19 10.94 5.96
CA ASN A 70 5.42 10.75 7.38
C ASN A 70 6.34 11.86 7.91
N ALA A 71 5.85 12.66 8.85
CA ALA A 71 6.59 13.81 9.38
C ALA A 71 7.90 13.41 10.09
N ALA A 72 7.96 12.20 10.66
CA ALA A 72 9.12 11.68 11.39
C ALA A 72 9.61 10.32 10.87
N GLY A 73 9.16 9.90 9.69
CA GLY A 73 9.52 8.61 9.10
C GLY A 73 8.91 7.38 9.78
N GLY A 74 7.93 7.55 10.68
CA GLY A 74 7.15 6.45 11.27
C GLY A 74 7.89 5.54 12.26
N ASN A 75 9.05 5.96 12.77
CA ASN A 75 9.90 5.15 13.65
C ASN A 75 9.53 5.24 15.13
N ASP A 76 8.79 6.27 15.55
CA ASP A 76 8.44 6.46 16.96
C ASP A 76 7.39 5.42 17.38
N ASP A 77 7.40 5.03 18.65
CA ASP A 77 6.41 4.11 19.24
C ASP A 77 4.99 4.69 19.15
N ARG A 78 4.87 6.02 19.16
CA ARG A 78 3.58 6.71 18.98
C ARG A 78 3.05 6.64 17.55
N ASP A 79 3.89 6.32 16.57
CA ASP A 79 3.54 6.29 15.15
C ASP A 79 2.86 4.94 14.85
N VAL A 80 1.60 4.80 15.25
CA VAL A 80 0.87 3.53 15.20
C VAL A 80 0.22 3.29 13.84
N ILE A 81 -0.04 2.02 13.52
CA ILE A 81 -0.83 1.64 12.35
C ILE A 81 -2.21 2.31 12.45
N ASN A 82 -2.66 2.94 11.37
CA ASN A 82 -3.99 3.54 11.32
C ASN A 82 -5.06 2.44 11.59
N PRO A 83 -6.06 2.71 12.45
CA PRO A 83 -7.08 1.74 12.83
C PRO A 83 -7.93 1.19 11.67
N GLU A 84 -7.91 1.83 10.50
CA GLU A 84 -8.54 1.30 9.29
C GLU A 84 -7.86 0.03 8.74
N PHE A 85 -6.59 -0.21 9.09
CA PHE A 85 -5.89 -1.44 8.76
C PHE A 85 -6.22 -2.53 9.78
N SER A 86 -6.88 -3.58 9.31
CA SER A 86 -7.19 -4.76 10.11
C SER A 86 -6.57 -6.00 9.52
N PHE A 87 -5.92 -6.80 10.37
CA PHE A 87 -5.31 -8.08 10.01
C PHE A 87 -5.89 -9.17 10.91
N ASP A 88 -6.32 -10.27 10.31
CA ASP A 88 -6.90 -11.43 10.98
C ASP A 88 -6.41 -12.74 10.34
N LEU A 89 -6.77 -13.89 10.92
CA LEU A 89 -6.35 -15.21 10.40
C LEU A 89 -6.90 -15.54 8.99
N LYS A 90 -7.80 -14.72 8.45
CA LYS A 90 -8.33 -14.86 7.08
C LYS A 90 -7.61 -13.96 6.09
N THR A 91 -6.74 -13.09 6.57
CA THR A 91 -5.97 -12.20 5.72
C THR A 91 -5.01 -13.03 4.85
N ALA A 92 -4.99 -12.72 3.56
CA ALA A 92 -4.17 -13.43 2.60
C ALA A 92 -2.67 -13.29 2.90
N PRO A 93 -1.83 -14.26 2.51
CA PRO A 93 -0.38 -14.06 2.50
C PRO A 93 -0.06 -12.79 1.72
N THR A 94 0.78 -11.94 2.30
CA THR A 94 1.07 -10.61 1.78
C THR A 94 2.56 -10.41 1.53
N LEU A 95 2.90 -9.88 0.36
CA LEU A 95 4.22 -9.35 0.03
C LEU A 95 4.19 -7.82 0.12
N PHE A 96 5.08 -7.26 0.95
CA PHE A 96 5.34 -5.85 1.08
C PHE A 96 6.62 -5.47 0.34
N LEU A 97 6.53 -4.57 -0.64
CA LEU A 97 7.67 -3.98 -1.33
C LEU A 97 7.65 -2.47 -1.11
N HIS A 98 8.75 -1.92 -0.60
CA HIS A 98 8.82 -0.50 -0.25
C HIS A 98 10.24 0.04 -0.44
N GLY A 99 10.42 1.27 -0.88
CA GLY A 99 11.71 1.97 -0.82
C GLY A 99 11.99 2.67 0.52
N ASP A 100 13.22 2.65 1.02
CA ASP A 100 13.58 3.33 2.28
C ASP A 100 13.65 4.87 2.18
N ALA A 101 13.68 5.42 0.95
CA ALA A 101 13.70 6.85 0.68
C ALA A 101 12.32 7.37 0.22
N ASP A 102 11.26 6.57 0.41
CA ASP A 102 9.88 7.00 0.21
C ASP A 102 9.48 7.96 1.35
N GLY A 103 8.84 9.07 0.99
CA GLY A 103 8.30 10.04 1.97
C GLY A 103 7.11 9.46 2.73
N TYR A 104 6.40 8.51 2.13
CA TYR A 104 5.51 7.62 2.86
C TYR A 104 6.35 6.47 3.41
N ALA A 105 6.73 6.54 4.68
CA ALA A 105 7.83 5.77 5.19
C ALA A 105 7.62 4.24 5.08
N ALA A 106 8.72 3.55 4.74
CA ALA A 106 8.77 2.09 4.73
C ALA A 106 8.37 1.45 6.07
N MET A 107 8.43 2.20 7.17
CA MET A 107 7.95 1.76 8.49
C MET A 107 6.48 1.36 8.50
N GLY A 108 5.64 1.91 7.62
CA GLY A 108 4.26 1.43 7.47
C GLY A 108 4.22 -0.04 7.04
N ALA A 109 5.06 -0.43 6.08
CA ALA A 109 5.21 -1.82 5.65
C ALA A 109 5.79 -2.71 6.76
N VAL A 110 6.79 -2.21 7.48
CA VAL A 110 7.41 -2.92 8.62
C VAL A 110 6.36 -3.25 9.69
N LYS A 111 5.64 -2.24 10.19
CA LYS A 111 4.68 -2.44 11.30
C LYS A 111 3.51 -3.34 10.88
N CYS A 112 3.01 -3.23 9.65
CA CYS A 112 2.00 -4.15 9.11
C CYS A 112 2.52 -5.59 9.03
N TRP A 113 3.74 -5.79 8.54
CA TRP A 113 4.37 -7.11 8.49
C TRP A 113 4.59 -7.69 9.89
N GLU A 114 5.06 -6.91 10.86
CA GLU A 114 5.22 -7.32 12.26
C GLU A 114 3.88 -7.74 12.87
N LYS A 115 2.80 -6.98 12.60
CA LYS A 115 1.44 -7.31 13.05
C LYS A 115 0.98 -8.65 12.49
N MET A 116 1.15 -8.89 11.19
CA MET A 116 0.83 -10.17 10.54
C MET A 116 1.66 -11.31 11.13
N ARG A 117 2.96 -11.10 11.33
CA ARG A 117 3.86 -12.09 11.93
C ARG A 117 3.45 -12.44 13.36
N ALA A 118 3.06 -11.45 14.17
CA ALA A 118 2.63 -11.63 15.55
C ALA A 118 1.36 -12.47 15.70
N ILE A 119 0.48 -12.46 14.68
CA ILE A 119 -0.74 -13.29 14.65
C ILE A 119 -0.53 -14.64 13.93
N GLY A 120 0.73 -15.01 13.63
CA GLY A 120 1.09 -16.31 13.07
C GLY A 120 0.90 -16.44 11.56
N MET A 121 0.73 -15.32 10.84
CA MET A 121 0.57 -15.34 9.39
C MET A 121 1.91 -15.22 8.66
N GLN A 122 1.94 -15.82 7.46
CA GLN A 122 3.05 -15.65 6.53
C GLN A 122 2.90 -14.33 5.76
N GLY A 123 3.88 -13.45 5.93
CA GLY A 123 4.09 -12.27 5.10
C GLY A 123 5.58 -12.07 4.82
N GLU A 124 5.88 -11.38 3.72
CA GLU A 124 7.24 -11.04 3.32
C GLU A 124 7.41 -9.55 3.18
N LEU A 125 8.59 -9.05 3.54
CA LEU A 125 8.91 -7.64 3.53
C LEU A 125 10.25 -7.44 2.84
N HIS A 126 10.27 -6.58 1.82
CA HIS A 126 11.49 -6.13 1.17
C HIS A 126 11.52 -4.60 1.14
N THR A 127 12.46 -4.05 1.89
CA THR A 127 12.77 -2.62 1.85
C THR A 127 13.96 -2.39 0.93
N LEU A 128 13.76 -1.61 -0.13
CA LEU A 128 14.73 -1.35 -1.19
C LEU A 128 15.49 -0.06 -0.92
N ALA A 129 16.81 -0.15 -0.89
CA ALA A 129 17.67 0.98 -0.56
C ALA A 129 17.62 2.11 -1.61
N LEU A 130 17.59 3.34 -1.13
CA LEU A 130 17.55 4.61 -1.85
C LEU A 130 16.36 4.73 -2.84
N ARG A 131 15.32 3.91 -2.69
CA ARG A 131 14.16 3.92 -3.59
C ARG A 131 13.09 4.87 -3.04
N LYS A 132 12.59 5.74 -3.91
CA LYS A 132 11.57 6.75 -3.58
C LYS A 132 10.16 6.22 -3.85
N HIS A 133 9.18 7.05 -3.54
CA HIS A 133 7.79 6.80 -3.88
C HIS A 133 7.60 6.42 -5.34
N CYS A 134 6.78 5.40 -5.60
CA CYS A 134 6.54 4.84 -6.93
C CYS A 134 7.83 4.47 -7.69
N PHE A 135 8.83 3.90 -7.00
CA PHE A 135 10.11 3.48 -7.60
C PHE A 135 9.95 2.58 -8.84
N GLN A 136 8.80 1.93 -8.99
CA GLN A 136 8.45 1.07 -10.11
C GLN A 136 8.55 1.80 -11.45
N TYR A 137 8.26 3.11 -11.50
CA TYR A 137 8.38 3.92 -12.73
C TYR A 137 9.83 4.09 -13.20
N GLU A 138 10.78 4.02 -12.27
CA GLU A 138 12.21 4.23 -12.53
C GLU A 138 13.02 2.92 -12.41
N ALA A 139 12.35 1.78 -12.22
CA ALA A 139 13.00 0.49 -12.04
C ALA A 139 13.74 0.07 -13.33
N ALA A 140 15.07 0.13 -13.28
CA ALA A 140 15.97 -0.23 -14.38
C ALA A 140 17.23 -0.92 -13.87
N ALA A 141 17.96 -1.62 -14.74
CA ALA A 141 19.21 -2.29 -14.35
C ALA A 141 20.16 -1.32 -13.62
N GLY A 142 20.72 -1.74 -12.49
CA GLY A 142 21.61 -0.93 -11.65
C GLY A 142 20.91 0.01 -10.64
N THR A 143 19.58 0.11 -10.67
CA THR A 143 18.83 0.97 -9.71
C THR A 143 18.60 0.33 -8.35
N GLY A 144 18.90 -0.97 -8.19
CA GLY A 144 18.59 -1.73 -6.98
C GLY A 144 17.11 -2.12 -6.82
N SER A 145 16.22 -1.63 -7.69
CA SER A 145 14.81 -2.04 -7.74
C SER A 145 14.43 -2.84 -8.98
N TYR A 146 15.33 -3.04 -9.94
CA TYR A 146 15.02 -3.67 -11.23
C TYR A 146 14.30 -5.01 -11.12
N THR A 147 14.72 -5.84 -10.16
CA THR A 147 14.25 -7.21 -9.99
C THR A 147 13.02 -7.31 -9.07
N TYR A 148 12.31 -6.20 -8.80
CA TYR A 148 11.14 -6.23 -7.94
C TYR A 148 10.01 -7.13 -8.49
N LEU A 149 9.87 -7.20 -9.81
CA LEU A 149 8.91 -8.10 -10.47
C LEU A 149 9.30 -9.57 -10.31
N ASP A 150 10.61 -9.87 -10.32
CA ASP A 150 11.09 -11.24 -10.06
C ASP A 150 10.73 -11.66 -8.63
N ARG A 151 10.86 -10.76 -7.65
CA ARG A 151 10.43 -11.07 -6.27
C ARG A 151 8.92 -11.30 -6.17
N ILE A 152 8.11 -10.52 -6.89
CA ILE A 152 6.66 -10.76 -6.96
C ILE A 152 6.39 -12.15 -7.55
N TRP A 153 7.07 -12.49 -8.65
CA TRP A 153 6.93 -13.79 -9.30
C TRP A 153 7.28 -14.94 -8.35
N ASP A 154 8.43 -14.87 -7.69
CA ASP A 154 8.89 -15.88 -6.75
C ASP A 154 7.93 -16.05 -5.59
N PHE A 155 7.45 -14.95 -4.99
CA PHE A 155 6.45 -15.01 -3.92
C PHE A 155 5.19 -15.75 -4.36
N LEU A 156 4.66 -15.42 -5.54
CA LEU A 156 3.48 -16.09 -6.09
C LEU A 156 3.76 -17.58 -6.37
N THR A 157 4.96 -17.93 -6.83
CA THR A 157 5.38 -19.33 -7.03
C THR A 157 5.48 -20.09 -5.72
N GLU A 158 6.09 -19.50 -4.68
CA GLU A 158 6.20 -20.10 -3.35
C GLU A 158 4.82 -20.34 -2.71
N LYS A 159 3.84 -19.46 -3.00
CA LYS A 159 2.44 -19.66 -2.60
C LYS A 159 1.66 -20.59 -3.52
N LYS A 160 2.26 -21.08 -4.61
CA LYS A 160 1.64 -21.96 -5.61
C LYS A 160 0.46 -21.31 -6.32
N ILE A 161 0.60 -20.02 -6.62
CA ILE A 161 -0.47 -19.15 -7.10
C ILE A 161 -0.27 -18.73 -8.57
N ASN A 162 0.96 -18.62 -9.06
CA ASN A 162 1.20 -18.47 -10.50
C ASN A 162 1.32 -19.86 -11.17
N HIS A 163 0.77 -19.99 -12.36
CA HIS A 163 0.78 -21.19 -13.20
C HIS A 163 0.84 -20.77 -14.67
#